data_AF-A0A6N6RQ03-F1
#
_entry.id   AF-A0A6N6RQ03-F1
#
_cell.length_a   1.000
_cell.length_b   1.000
_cell.length_c   1.000
_cell.angle_alpha   90.00
_cell.angle_beta   90.00
_cell.angle_gamma   90.00
#
_symmetry.space_group_name_H-M   'P 1'
#
loop_
_entity.id
_entity.type
_entity.pdbx_description
1 polymer ?
#
loop_
_entity_poly.entity_id
_entity_poly.type
_entity_poly.pdbx_seq_one_letter_code
_entity_poly.pdbx_strand_id
1 'polypeptide(L)'
;MVPVERKYLVEQDVLMASGYISDVLPGKGRVIGAPTERSMFGKGDVAYIETDAPAKAGDRFYVLRNLGKVRHPETREMMGYLIEITGITEVVGKEGEHTKARMETSFSEVMTGDILGDYYEMEEPFVTDVPRTLNVGGYIVATKQRRVINTHYDIVFIDRGRRDGVEVGDIIGTISRSKYEIPNGTIQVIATKERTSTAVVRKIEKEVTVGDKIGSL
;
A
#
# COMPACT_ATOMS: atom_id res chain seq x y z
N MET A 1 26.76 23.24 11.91
CA MET A 1 25.85 22.12 12.20
C MET A 1 25.64 21.39 10.89
N VAL A 2 26.23 20.21 10.72
CA VAL A 2 26.00 19.40 9.52
C VAL A 2 24.58 18.84 9.64
N PRO A 3 23.71 18.98 8.62
CA PRO A 3 22.41 18.32 8.64
C PRO A 3 22.64 16.82 8.82
N VAL A 4 22.03 16.23 9.85
CA VAL A 4 22.00 14.77 9.96
C VAL A 4 21.17 14.28 8.78
N GLU A 5 21.80 13.63 7.81
CA GLU A 5 21.13 13.00 6.70
C GLU A 5 20.27 11.85 7.25
N ARG A 6 18.97 12.12 7.44
CA ARG A 6 18.04 11.11 7.94
C ARG A 6 17.75 10.14 6.82
N LYS A 7 18.16 8.88 6.99
CA LYS A 7 17.83 7.81 6.06
C LYS A 7 16.38 7.38 6.26
N TYR A 8 15.63 7.21 5.17
CA TYR A 8 14.28 6.66 5.20
C TYR A 8 14.29 5.14 5.23
N LEU A 9 13.29 4.57 5.89
CA LEU A 9 13.11 3.14 6.08
C LEU A 9 12.77 2.43 4.75
N VAL A 10 11.99 3.11 3.93
CA VAL A 10 11.64 2.75 2.55
C VAL A 10 11.50 4.05 1.75
N GLU A 11 11.75 3.98 0.44
CA GLU A 11 11.52 5.11 -0.47
C GLU A 11 10.03 5.48 -0.50
N GLN A 12 9.70 6.77 -0.65
CA GLN A 12 8.31 7.25 -0.72
C GLN A 12 7.44 6.49 -1.73
N ASP A 13 7.97 6.24 -2.92
CA ASP A 13 7.26 5.51 -3.98
C ASP A 13 6.93 4.08 -3.55
N VAL A 14 7.83 3.44 -2.79
CA VAL A 14 7.60 2.09 -2.24
C VAL A 14 6.52 2.18 -1.18
N LEU A 15 6.60 3.12 -0.24
CA LEU A 15 5.59 3.31 0.81
C LEU A 15 4.18 3.49 0.22
N MET A 16 4.02 4.41 -0.74
CA MET A 16 2.74 4.68 -1.38
C MET A 16 2.25 3.47 -2.18
N ALA A 17 3.10 2.88 -3.01
CA ALA A 17 2.73 1.74 -3.85
C ALA A 17 2.56 0.44 -3.05
N SER A 18 2.94 0.39 -1.78
CA SER A 18 2.79 -0.82 -0.95
C SER A 18 1.33 -1.19 -0.74
N GLY A 19 0.45 -0.19 -0.64
CA GLY A 19 -0.96 -0.39 -0.39
C GLY A 19 -1.29 -0.67 1.07
N TYR A 20 -2.56 -0.95 1.33
CA TYR A 20 -3.11 -1.17 2.67
C TYR A 20 -4.39 -2.02 2.61
N ILE A 21 -4.80 -2.56 3.75
CA ILE A 21 -6.13 -3.17 3.90
C ILE A 21 -7.09 -2.10 4.40
N SER A 22 -8.23 -1.98 3.72
CA SER A 22 -9.30 -1.04 4.04
C SER A 22 -10.57 -1.78 4.46
N ASP A 23 -11.22 -1.37 5.54
CA ASP A 23 -12.47 -1.98 6.00
C ASP A 23 -13.61 -1.82 4.97
N VAL A 24 -13.60 -0.71 4.23
CA VAL A 24 -14.55 -0.39 3.15
C VAL A 24 -13.80 -0.06 1.88
N LEU A 25 -14.46 -0.18 0.73
CA LEU A 25 -13.89 0.32 -0.52
C LEU A 25 -13.83 1.85 -0.46
N PRO A 26 -12.64 2.46 -0.56
CA PRO A 26 -12.53 3.91 -0.70
C PRO A 26 -13.18 4.34 -2.02
N GLY A 27 -13.63 5.59 -2.11
CA GLY A 27 -14.24 6.10 -3.33
C GLY A 27 -14.56 7.59 -3.24
N LYS A 28 -14.08 8.33 -4.24
CA LYS A 28 -14.39 9.73 -4.53
C LYS A 28 -14.72 9.93 -6.01
N GLY A 29 -14.98 8.83 -6.72
CA GLY A 29 -15.09 8.78 -8.16
C GLY A 29 -14.19 7.71 -8.79
N ARG A 30 -13.90 7.87 -10.08
CA ARG A 30 -13.19 6.86 -10.88
C ARG A 30 -12.57 7.46 -12.14
N VAL A 31 -11.56 6.78 -12.67
CA VAL A 31 -11.04 7.00 -14.03
C VAL A 31 -12.04 6.44 -15.02
N ILE A 32 -12.54 7.24 -15.96
CA ILE A 32 -13.59 6.85 -16.90
C ILE A 32 -13.09 6.70 -18.35
N GLY A 33 -11.90 7.17 -18.67
CA GLY A 33 -11.32 7.01 -20.00
C GLY A 33 -10.27 8.06 -20.33
N ALA A 34 -10.10 8.34 -21.63
CA ALA A 34 -9.16 9.32 -22.14
C ALA A 34 -9.74 10.12 -23.31
N PRO A 35 -9.10 11.23 -23.71
CA PRO A 35 -9.37 11.88 -24.99
C PRO A 35 -9.10 11.01 -26.23
N THR A 36 -8.35 9.92 -26.06
CA THR A 36 -8.06 8.91 -27.09
C THR A 36 -8.72 7.58 -26.72
N GLU A 37 -8.73 6.59 -27.61
CA GLU A 37 -9.26 5.23 -27.33
C GLU A 37 -8.39 4.39 -26.36
N ARG A 38 -7.46 5.02 -25.62
CA ARG A 38 -6.61 4.34 -24.66
C ARG A 38 -7.34 4.11 -23.34
N SER A 39 -7.07 2.99 -22.70
CA SER A 39 -7.60 2.58 -21.40
C SER A 39 -6.54 2.47 -20.30
N MET A 40 -5.29 2.80 -20.63
CA MET A 40 -4.11 2.65 -19.77
C MET A 40 -3.32 3.96 -19.79
N PHE A 41 -2.88 4.40 -18.61
CA PHE A 41 -2.30 5.72 -18.37
C PHE A 41 -1.03 5.62 -17.54
N GLY A 42 0.01 6.31 -18.01
CA GLY A 42 1.27 6.50 -17.31
C GLY A 42 1.47 7.95 -16.87
N LYS A 43 2.63 8.22 -16.27
CA LYS A 43 3.02 9.58 -15.87
C LYS A 43 2.97 10.55 -17.05
N GLY A 44 2.29 11.67 -16.87
CA GLY A 44 2.12 12.73 -17.86
C GLY A 44 0.89 12.58 -18.75
N ASP A 45 0.27 11.40 -18.80
CA ASP A 45 -0.95 11.19 -19.57
C ASP A 45 -2.13 11.95 -18.96
N VAL A 46 -3.09 12.31 -19.83
CA VAL A 46 -4.35 12.95 -19.44
C VAL A 46 -5.48 11.93 -19.58
N ALA A 47 -6.19 11.73 -18.48
CA ALA A 47 -7.39 10.90 -18.41
C ALA A 47 -8.63 11.76 -18.15
N TYR A 48 -9.79 11.22 -18.48
CA TYR A 48 -11.06 11.70 -17.97
C TYR A 48 -11.39 10.99 -16.67
N ILE A 49 -11.87 11.76 -15.69
CA ILE A 49 -12.34 11.27 -14.41
C ILE A 49 -13.78 11.70 -14.15
N GLU A 50 -14.50 10.86 -13.41
CA GLU A 50 -15.75 11.18 -12.76
C GLU A 50 -15.46 11.34 -11.26
N THR A 51 -16.03 12.36 -10.63
CA THR A 51 -15.84 12.65 -9.20
C THR A 51 -17.20 12.71 -8.51
N ASP A 52 -17.28 12.19 -7.29
CA ASP A 52 -18.53 12.15 -6.53
C ASP A 52 -18.96 13.54 -6.04
N ALA A 53 -18.01 14.45 -5.92
CA ALA A 53 -18.20 15.85 -5.58
C ALA A 53 -17.49 16.75 -6.60
N PRO A 54 -17.95 18.00 -6.82
CA PRO A 54 -17.31 18.90 -7.77
C PRO A 54 -15.81 19.10 -7.49
N ALA A 55 -14.98 18.76 -8.47
CA ALA A 55 -13.54 19.01 -8.44
C ALA A 55 -13.17 20.24 -9.29
N LYS A 56 -12.14 20.97 -8.85
CA LYS A 56 -11.57 22.15 -9.53
C LYS A 56 -10.12 21.89 -9.94
N ALA A 57 -9.63 22.70 -10.87
CA ALA A 57 -8.22 22.63 -11.28
C ALA A 57 -7.29 22.78 -10.06
N GLY A 58 -6.26 21.93 -10.01
CA GLY A 58 -5.32 21.81 -8.89
C GLY A 58 -5.74 20.81 -7.81
N ASP A 59 -6.98 20.32 -7.80
CA ASP A 59 -7.37 19.25 -6.87
C ASP A 59 -6.62 17.96 -7.23
N ARG A 60 -6.13 17.26 -6.21
CA ARG A 60 -5.39 16.00 -6.36
C ARG A 60 -6.18 14.82 -5.81
N PHE A 61 -6.01 13.68 -6.45
CA PHE A 61 -6.56 12.40 -6.01
C PHE A 61 -5.50 11.32 -6.07
N TYR A 62 -5.54 10.40 -5.09
CA TYR A 62 -4.91 9.10 -5.30
C TYR A 62 -5.76 8.28 -6.27
N VAL A 63 -5.09 7.55 -7.14
CA VAL A 63 -5.74 6.54 -8.00
C VAL A 63 -5.50 5.18 -7.36
N LEU A 64 -6.58 4.46 -7.12
CA LEU A 64 -6.65 3.27 -6.27
C LEU A 64 -7.17 2.08 -7.06
N ARG A 65 -6.57 0.91 -6.82
CA ARG A 65 -7.04 -0.37 -7.35
C ARG A 65 -7.43 -1.31 -6.22
N ASN A 66 -8.64 -1.86 -6.34
CA ASN A 66 -9.11 -2.93 -5.45
C ASN A 66 -8.56 -4.28 -5.95
N LEU A 67 -7.62 -4.85 -5.21
CA LEU A 67 -7.01 -6.15 -5.51
C LEU A 67 -7.82 -7.33 -4.95
N GLY A 68 -8.95 -7.07 -4.29
CA GLY A 68 -9.88 -8.08 -3.82
C GLY A 68 -10.05 -8.11 -2.30
N LYS A 69 -10.87 -9.05 -1.84
CA LYS A 69 -11.20 -9.24 -0.42
C LYS A 69 -10.06 -9.98 0.30
N VAL A 70 -9.67 -9.48 1.46
CA VAL A 70 -8.76 -10.17 2.38
C VAL A 70 -9.57 -10.86 3.46
N ARG A 71 -9.25 -12.14 3.71
CA ARG A 71 -9.85 -12.92 4.78
C ARG A 71 -8.77 -13.44 5.69
N HIS A 72 -9.05 -13.46 6.99
CA HIS A 72 -8.15 -14.03 7.97
C HIS A 72 -7.90 -15.53 7.65
N PRO A 73 -6.65 -16.02 7.64
CA PRO A 73 -6.33 -17.39 7.24
C PRO A 73 -6.94 -18.43 8.19
N GLU A 74 -6.96 -18.17 9.50
CA GLU A 74 -7.59 -19.06 10.50
C GLU A 74 -9.10 -18.92 10.60
N THR A 75 -9.59 -17.74 10.97
CA THR A 75 -11.01 -17.55 11.31
C THR A 75 -11.90 -17.41 10.07
N ARG A 76 -11.32 -17.19 8.88
CA ARG A 76 -12.01 -16.88 7.62
C ARG A 76 -12.83 -15.58 7.64
N GLU A 77 -12.74 -14.82 8.73
CA GLU A 77 -13.40 -13.53 8.88
C GLU A 77 -12.92 -12.55 7.82
N MET A 78 -13.83 -11.68 7.39
CA MET A 78 -13.53 -10.61 6.44
C MET A 78 -12.68 -9.56 7.15
N MET A 79 -11.47 -9.32 6.63
CA MET A 79 -10.54 -8.32 7.17
C MET A 79 -10.63 -6.98 6.44
N GLY A 80 -11.15 -6.98 5.20
CA GLY A 80 -11.27 -5.78 4.39
C GLY A 80 -10.91 -6.03 2.92
N TYR A 81 -10.60 -4.97 2.21
CA TYR A 81 -10.20 -4.95 0.81
C TYR A 81 -8.75 -4.55 0.70
N LEU A 82 -7.98 -5.28 -0.10
CA LEU A 82 -6.60 -4.92 -0.40
C LEU A 82 -6.59 -3.80 -1.43
N ILE A 83 -6.12 -2.62 -1.02
CA ILE A 83 -6.08 -1.42 -1.86
C ILE A 83 -4.63 -1.14 -2.26
N GLU A 84 -4.39 -1.00 -3.56
CA GLU A 84 -3.15 -0.52 -4.13
C GLU A 84 -3.31 0.94 -4.58
N ILE A 85 -2.30 1.79 -4.34
CA ILE A 85 -2.20 3.11 -4.96
C ILE A 85 -1.44 2.94 -6.28
N THR A 86 -2.13 3.12 -7.41
CA THR A 86 -1.55 2.98 -8.75
C THR A 86 -0.94 4.28 -9.26
N GLY A 87 -1.41 5.43 -8.77
CA GLY A 87 -0.87 6.73 -9.15
C GLY A 87 -1.45 7.90 -8.36
N ILE A 88 -1.04 9.10 -8.77
CA ILE A 88 -1.56 10.39 -8.29
C ILE A 88 -1.99 11.19 -9.51
N THR A 89 -3.18 11.76 -9.46
CA THR A 89 -3.68 12.64 -10.51
C THR A 89 -4.03 14.01 -9.99
N GLU A 90 -3.81 15.02 -10.83
CA GLU A 90 -4.20 16.41 -10.60
C GLU A 90 -5.22 16.82 -11.65
N VAL A 91 -6.33 17.43 -11.21
CA VAL A 91 -7.34 17.99 -12.11
C VAL A 91 -6.74 19.18 -12.84
N VAL A 92 -6.78 19.14 -14.17
CA VAL A 92 -6.23 20.21 -15.03
C VAL A 92 -7.32 21.04 -15.73
N GLY A 93 -8.58 20.62 -15.63
CA GLY A 93 -9.72 21.37 -16.16
C GLY A 93 -10.89 20.49 -16.56
N LYS A 94 -11.70 21.00 -17.49
CA LYS A 94 -12.84 20.28 -18.07
C LYS A 94 -12.82 20.32 -19.59
N GLU A 95 -13.44 19.33 -20.21
CA GLU A 95 -13.71 19.27 -21.63
C GLU A 95 -15.14 18.75 -21.83
N GLY A 96 -16.04 19.66 -22.21
CA GLY A 96 -17.48 19.43 -22.09
C GLY A 96 -17.86 19.11 -20.64
N GLU A 97 -18.59 18.01 -20.45
CA GLU A 97 -19.03 17.53 -19.13
C GLU A 97 -17.96 16.71 -18.39
N HIS A 98 -16.84 16.39 -19.04
CA HIS A 98 -15.81 15.52 -18.46
C HIS A 98 -14.73 16.32 -17.74
N THR A 99 -14.34 15.84 -16.56
CA THR A 99 -13.21 16.40 -15.81
C THR A 99 -11.92 15.78 -16.32
N LYS A 100 -10.95 16.63 -16.69
CA LYS A 100 -9.63 16.20 -17.15
C LYS A 100 -8.67 16.20 -15.97
N ALA A 101 -7.96 15.09 -15.82
CA ALA A 101 -6.92 14.96 -14.83
C ALA A 101 -5.65 14.40 -15.45
N ARG A 102 -4.52 15.00 -15.08
CA ARG A 102 -3.20 14.60 -15.55
C ARG A 102 -2.59 13.67 -14.51
N MET A 103 -2.00 12.57 -14.95
CA MET A 103 -1.26 11.67 -14.07
C MET A 103 0.07 12.33 -13.68
N GLU A 104 0.17 12.82 -12.45
CA GLU A 104 1.42 13.39 -11.93
C GLU A 104 2.46 12.30 -11.68
N THR A 105 1.99 11.18 -11.12
CA THR A 105 2.79 10.01 -10.77
C THR A 105 2.03 8.74 -11.13
N SER A 106 2.76 7.73 -11.61
CA SER A 106 2.24 6.38 -11.86
C SER A 106 3.24 5.40 -11.26
N PHE A 107 2.79 4.67 -10.24
CA PHE A 107 3.56 3.62 -9.57
C PHE A 107 3.37 2.27 -10.28
N SER A 108 2.19 2.08 -10.87
CA SER A 108 1.82 1.02 -11.78
C SER A 108 0.90 1.59 -12.86
N GLU A 109 0.60 0.78 -13.88
CA GLU A 109 -0.32 1.18 -14.95
C GLU A 109 -1.69 1.55 -14.36
N VAL A 110 -2.10 2.80 -14.58
CA VAL A 110 -3.43 3.28 -14.20
C VAL A 110 -4.42 2.90 -15.29
N MET A 111 -5.59 2.38 -14.92
CA MET A 111 -6.57 1.86 -15.87
C MET A 111 -7.92 2.56 -15.73
N THR A 112 -8.69 2.60 -16.83
CA THR A 112 -10.12 2.92 -16.75
C THR A 112 -10.82 1.99 -15.75
N GLY A 113 -11.61 2.56 -14.85
CA GLY A 113 -12.28 1.86 -13.76
C GLY A 113 -11.51 1.88 -12.43
N ASP A 114 -10.24 2.32 -12.42
CA ASP A 114 -9.54 2.58 -11.15
C ASP A 114 -10.27 3.68 -10.36
N ILE A 115 -10.27 3.54 -9.05
CA ILE A 115 -11.06 4.33 -8.12
C ILE A 115 -10.28 5.58 -7.72
N LEU A 116 -10.95 6.71 -7.51
CA LEU A 116 -10.33 7.89 -6.91
C LEU A 116 -10.44 7.84 -5.39
N GLY A 117 -9.37 8.19 -4.69
CA GLY A 117 -9.34 8.37 -3.25
C GLY A 117 -8.83 9.75 -2.86
N ASP A 118 -9.08 10.11 -1.60
CA ASP A 118 -8.60 11.36 -1.02
C ASP A 118 -7.07 11.43 -1.09
N TYR A 119 -6.54 12.52 -1.63
CA TYR A 119 -5.11 12.80 -1.59
C TYR A 119 -4.70 13.36 -0.21
N TYR A 120 -3.59 12.87 0.32
CA TYR A 120 -2.93 13.40 1.50
C TYR A 120 -1.43 13.14 1.39
N GLU A 121 -0.60 13.98 2.00
CA GLU A 121 0.84 13.72 2.00
C GLU A 121 1.17 12.57 2.96
N MET A 122 1.91 11.57 2.46
CA MET A 122 2.44 10.49 3.31
C MET A 122 3.84 10.86 3.78
N GLU A 123 4.01 10.92 5.09
CA GLU A 123 5.32 11.08 5.70
C GLU A 123 6.12 9.77 5.61
N GLU A 124 7.33 9.85 5.07
CA GLU A 124 8.23 8.71 4.97
C GLU A 124 8.76 8.33 6.37
N PRO A 125 8.69 7.04 6.75
CA PRO A 125 9.24 6.63 8.02
C PRO A 125 10.76 6.72 8.01
N PHE A 126 11.32 7.34 9.04
CA PHE A 126 12.77 7.40 9.23
C PHE A 126 13.32 6.06 9.74
N VAL A 127 14.55 5.73 9.35
CA VAL A 127 15.33 4.67 10.00
C VAL A 127 15.65 5.12 11.42
N THR A 128 15.37 4.25 12.37
CA THR A 128 15.85 4.37 13.74
C THR A 128 17.16 3.61 13.90
N ASP A 129 18.12 4.16 14.63
CA ASP A 129 19.42 3.51 14.89
C ASP A 129 19.25 2.14 15.56
N VAL A 130 18.25 2.02 16.44
CA VAL A 130 17.88 0.77 17.11
C VAL A 130 16.39 0.51 16.88
N PRO A 131 16.02 -0.23 15.82
CA PRO A 131 14.64 -0.62 15.59
C PRO A 131 14.09 -1.46 16.75
N ARG A 132 12.84 -1.22 17.11
CA ARG A 132 12.16 -2.01 18.14
C ARG A 132 11.83 -3.40 17.59
N THR A 133 12.24 -4.44 18.30
CA THR A 133 11.74 -5.80 18.04
C THR A 133 10.46 -6.01 18.84
N LEU A 134 9.35 -6.24 18.15
CA LEU A 134 8.05 -6.48 18.75
C LEU A 134 7.70 -7.97 18.71
N ASN A 135 7.36 -8.54 19.86
CA ASN A 135 6.76 -9.87 19.93
C ASN A 135 5.24 -9.73 20.06
N VAL A 136 4.53 -9.89 18.95
CA VAL A 136 3.07 -9.87 18.88
C VAL A 136 2.60 -11.08 18.08
N GLY A 137 1.70 -11.88 18.66
CA GLY A 137 1.15 -13.06 18.00
C GLY A 137 0.09 -12.69 16.97
N GLY A 138 0.20 -13.18 15.75
CA GLY A 138 -0.74 -12.92 14.65
C GLY A 138 -0.41 -13.70 13.39
N TYR A 139 -0.91 -13.24 12.25
CA TYR A 139 -0.80 -13.90 10.96
C TYR A 139 -0.53 -12.91 9.82
N ILE A 140 0.20 -13.40 8.81
CA ILE A 140 0.24 -12.78 7.49
C ILE A 140 -1.07 -13.10 6.77
N VAL A 141 -1.82 -12.07 6.38
CA VAL A 141 -3.16 -12.21 5.78
C VAL A 141 -3.17 -11.96 4.28
N ALA A 142 -2.17 -11.27 3.75
CA ALA A 142 -1.99 -11.06 2.33
C ALA A 142 -0.50 -10.82 2.02
N THR A 143 -0.10 -11.10 0.78
CA THR A 143 1.22 -10.78 0.26
C THR A 143 1.08 -10.07 -1.08
N LYS A 144 2.07 -9.25 -1.41
CA LYS A 144 2.17 -8.53 -2.67
C LYS A 144 3.63 -8.38 -3.05
N GLN A 145 3.96 -8.68 -4.30
CA GLN A 145 5.29 -8.40 -4.85
C GLN A 145 5.30 -7.03 -5.50
N ARG A 146 6.35 -6.24 -5.25
CA ARG A 146 6.57 -4.95 -5.90
C ARG A 146 7.96 -4.90 -6.51
N ARG A 147 8.00 -4.65 -7.83
CA ARG A 147 9.25 -4.47 -8.58
C ARG A 147 9.50 -2.99 -8.88
N VAL A 148 10.49 -2.41 -8.21
CA VAL A 148 11.09 -1.12 -8.60
C VAL A 148 12.31 -1.43 -9.47
N ILE A 149 12.68 -0.54 -10.39
CA ILE A 149 13.62 -0.71 -11.53
C ILE A 149 14.76 -1.74 -11.28
N ASN A 150 15.36 -1.78 -10.08
CA ASN A 150 16.37 -2.78 -9.69
C ASN A 150 16.16 -3.47 -8.31
N THR A 151 15.01 -3.28 -7.66
CA THR A 151 14.73 -3.80 -6.31
C THR A 151 13.38 -4.51 -6.27
N HIS A 152 13.34 -5.68 -5.64
CA HIS A 152 12.11 -6.41 -5.36
C HIS A 152 11.78 -6.23 -3.88
N TYR A 153 10.60 -5.69 -3.60
CA TYR A 153 10.05 -5.64 -2.25
C TYR A 153 8.97 -6.69 -2.14
N ASP A 154 9.19 -7.66 -1.26
CA ASP A 154 8.13 -8.55 -0.80
C ASP A 154 7.37 -7.81 0.31
N ILE A 155 6.11 -7.53 0.04
CA ILE A 155 5.23 -6.78 0.93
C ILE A 155 4.23 -7.73 1.51
N VAL A 156 4.08 -7.66 2.83
CA VAL A 156 3.16 -8.48 3.59
C VAL A 156 2.20 -7.58 4.36
N PHE A 157 1.00 -8.10 4.57
CA PHE A 157 -0.02 -7.47 5.40
C PHE A 157 -0.29 -8.37 6.58
N ILE A 158 -0.27 -7.80 7.78
CA ILE A 158 -0.50 -8.53 9.02
C ILE A 158 -1.83 -8.15 9.65
N ASP A 159 -2.44 -9.09 10.38
CA ASP A 159 -3.68 -8.92 11.13
C ASP A 159 -3.51 -8.17 12.47
N ARG A 160 -2.42 -7.41 12.62
CA ARG A 160 -2.12 -6.60 13.79
C ARG A 160 -1.87 -5.16 13.39
N GLY A 161 -2.48 -4.23 14.12
CA GLY A 161 -2.41 -2.79 13.86
C GLY A 161 -2.08 -1.99 15.11
N ARG A 162 -2.38 -0.69 15.07
CA ARG A 162 -2.15 0.24 16.19
C ARG A 162 -2.83 -0.22 17.48
N ARG A 163 -4.01 -0.84 17.38
CA ARG A 163 -4.74 -1.36 18.56
C ARG A 163 -4.02 -2.51 19.26
N ASP A 164 -3.11 -3.17 18.56
CA ASP A 164 -2.28 -4.25 19.08
C ASP A 164 -0.88 -3.77 19.50
N GLY A 165 -0.64 -2.45 19.50
CA GLY A 165 0.64 -1.85 19.86
C GLY A 165 1.70 -1.89 18.76
N VAL A 166 1.30 -2.17 17.52
CA VAL A 166 2.19 -2.14 16.35
C VAL A 166 2.47 -0.69 15.93
N GLU A 167 3.75 -0.37 15.77
CA GLU A 167 4.27 0.93 15.38
C GLU A 167 5.09 0.82 14.08
N VAL A 168 5.19 1.93 13.36
CA VAL A 168 6.03 1.98 12.16
C VAL A 168 7.50 1.85 12.56
N GLY A 169 8.25 0.99 11.86
CA GLY A 169 9.63 0.66 12.16
C GLY A 169 9.82 -0.64 12.94
N ASP A 170 8.77 -1.18 13.55
CA ASP A 170 8.82 -2.44 14.29
C ASP A 170 9.33 -3.60 13.43
N ILE A 171 10.24 -4.38 14.00
CA ILE A 171 10.70 -5.64 13.44
C ILE A 171 9.97 -6.78 14.13
N ILE A 172 9.38 -7.67 13.34
CA ILE A 172 8.61 -8.82 13.83
C ILE A 172 9.13 -10.09 13.15
N GLY A 173 9.32 -11.16 13.92
CA GLY A 173 9.66 -12.48 13.38
C GLY A 173 8.50 -13.13 12.67
N THR A 174 8.78 -13.92 11.63
CA THR A 174 7.78 -14.75 10.94
C THR A 174 8.08 -16.23 11.15
N ILE A 175 7.03 -17.04 11.24
CA ILE A 175 7.11 -18.47 11.52
C ILE A 175 6.24 -19.22 10.50
N SER A 176 6.88 -20.09 9.71
CA SER A 176 6.22 -20.91 8.70
C SER A 176 5.31 -21.95 9.34
N ARG A 177 4.06 -22.04 8.88
CA ARG A 177 3.09 -23.07 9.32
C ARG A 177 3.10 -24.31 8.45
N SER A 178 4.29 -24.88 8.27
CA SER A 178 4.44 -26.19 7.64
C SER A 178 4.17 -27.33 8.65
N LYS A 179 4.75 -28.52 8.45
CA LYS A 179 4.64 -29.64 9.41
C LYS A 179 5.16 -29.28 10.81
N TYR A 180 6.09 -28.34 10.90
CA TYR A 180 6.63 -27.79 12.14
C TYR A 180 6.65 -26.26 12.06
N GLU A 181 6.55 -25.62 13.22
CA GLU A 181 6.71 -24.17 13.37
C GLU A 181 8.19 -23.84 13.28
N ILE A 182 8.58 -23.22 12.17
CA ILE A 182 9.97 -22.92 11.85
C ILE A 182 10.08 -21.43 11.53
N PRO A 183 10.94 -20.66 12.21
CA PRO A 183 11.24 -19.28 11.84
C PRO A 183 11.62 -19.24 10.36
N ASN A 184 10.94 -18.40 9.58
CA ASN A 184 11.18 -18.30 8.14
C ASN A 184 11.63 -16.91 7.70
N GLY A 185 11.64 -15.92 8.57
CA GLY A 185 12.08 -14.58 8.22
C GLY A 185 11.79 -13.53 9.29
N THR A 186 11.99 -12.28 8.87
CA THR A 186 11.62 -11.09 9.65
C THR A 186 11.03 -10.05 8.73
N ILE A 187 10.00 -9.36 9.22
CA ILE A 187 9.31 -8.27 8.52
C ILE A 187 9.53 -6.98 9.29
N GLN A 188 9.47 -5.85 8.58
CA GLN A 188 9.55 -4.53 9.21
C GLN A 188 8.37 -3.66 8.77
N VAL A 189 7.65 -3.14 9.75
CA VAL A 189 6.41 -2.37 9.54
C VAL A 189 6.74 -1.01 8.93
N ILE A 190 6.04 -0.66 7.85
CA ILE A 190 6.22 0.60 7.12
C ILE A 190 4.99 1.51 7.17
N ALA A 191 3.81 0.93 7.45
CA ALA A 191 2.57 1.68 7.65
C ALA A 191 1.62 0.90 8.56
N THR A 192 0.81 1.61 9.35
CA THR A 192 -0.16 1.01 10.27
C THR A 192 -1.56 1.59 10.07
N LYS A 193 -2.56 0.71 10.15
CA LYS A 193 -3.98 1.04 10.36
C LYS A 193 -4.38 0.57 11.77
N GLU A 194 -5.65 0.77 12.12
CA GLU A 194 -6.16 0.36 13.44
C GLU A 194 -5.99 -1.14 13.72
N ARG A 195 -6.29 -1.99 12.73
CA ARG A 195 -6.36 -3.46 12.88
C ARG A 195 -5.36 -4.24 12.04
N THR A 196 -4.65 -3.58 11.13
CA THR A 196 -3.73 -4.22 10.20
C THR A 196 -2.52 -3.34 9.97
N SER A 197 -1.41 -3.93 9.55
CA SER A 197 -0.21 -3.18 9.17
C SER A 197 0.38 -3.70 7.87
N THR A 198 1.04 -2.81 7.14
CA THR A 198 1.81 -3.12 5.93
C THR A 198 3.28 -3.18 6.33
N ALA A 199 3.97 -4.25 5.93
CA ALA A 199 5.38 -4.46 6.24
C ALA A 199 6.15 -4.95 5.01
N VAL A 200 7.44 -4.65 4.98
CA VAL A 200 8.37 -5.21 4.00
C VAL A 200 9.11 -6.39 4.62
N VAL A 201 9.36 -7.43 3.84
CA VAL A 201 10.21 -8.54 4.29
C VAL A 201 11.68 -8.09 4.29
N ARG A 202 12.37 -8.25 5.42
CA ARG A 202 13.78 -7.84 5.59
C ARG A 202 14.75 -9.01 5.51
N LYS A 203 14.34 -10.16 6.03
CA LYS A 203 15.12 -11.40 5.99
C LYS A 203 14.20 -12.53 5.57
N ILE A 204 14.65 -13.33 4.62
CA ILE A 204 13.98 -14.53 4.14
C ILE A 204 14.94 -15.69 4.35
N GLU A 205 14.57 -16.63 5.21
CA GLU A 205 15.27 -17.92 5.37
C GLU A 205 14.52 -19.02 4.62
N LYS A 206 13.19 -18.91 4.61
CA LYS A 206 12.26 -19.69 3.80
C LYS A 206 11.13 -18.76 3.34
N GLU A 207 10.44 -19.13 2.27
CA GLU A 207 9.31 -18.36 1.75
C GLU A 207 8.35 -17.90 2.86
N VAL A 208 8.01 -16.61 2.85
CA VAL A 208 7.08 -15.94 3.76
C VAL A 208 5.76 -15.77 3.00
N THR A 209 4.70 -16.42 3.47
CA THR A 209 3.43 -16.54 2.73
C THR A 209 2.20 -16.30 3.61
N VAL A 210 1.03 -16.21 2.97
CA VAL A 210 -0.26 -16.06 3.66
C VAL A 210 -0.50 -17.25 4.58
N GLY A 211 -0.87 -16.97 5.84
CA GLY A 211 -1.11 -17.97 6.86
C GLY A 211 0.09 -18.23 7.79
N ASP A 212 1.29 -17.76 7.44
CA ASP A 212 2.42 -17.78 8.37
C ASP A 212 2.10 -16.95 9.62
N LYS A 213 2.62 -17.40 10.77
CA LYS A 213 2.48 -16.67 12.03
C LYS A 213 3.50 -15.54 12.10
N ILE A 214 3.16 -14.52 12.89
CA ILE A 214 4.11 -13.50 13.34
C ILE A 214 4.29 -13.58 14.84
N GLY A 215 5.48 -13.21 15.33
CA GLY A 215 5.87 -13.24 16.74
C GLY A 215 7.19 -13.98 16.97
N SER A 216 7.42 -14.40 18.21
CA SER A 216 8.49 -15.34 18.57
C SER A 216 7.98 -16.78 18.51
N LEU A 217 8.91 -17.73 18.37
CA LEU A 217 8.69 -19.10 18.84
C LEU A 217 8.45 -19.13 20.36
#